data_AF-A0A7C6XM08-F1
#
_entry.id   AF-A0A7C6XM08-F1
#
_cell.length_a   1.000
_cell.length_b   1.000
_cell.length_c   1.000
_cell.angle_alpha   90.00
_cell.angle_beta   90.00
_cell.angle_gamma   90.00
#
_symmetry.space_group_name_H-M   'P 1'
#
loop_
_entity.id
_entity.type
_entity.pdbx_description
1 polymer ?
#
loop_
_entity_poly.entity_id
_entity_poly.type
_entity_poly.pdbx_seq_one_letter_code
_entity_poly.pdbx_strand_id
1 'polypeptide(L)'
;TSMLESARREAAGEVGPEDRDVVIEYFAEGTYRPQVTLVCGDLKLTICPGDPVLLFDLAVDPDELVNRAEDPAYAQSLKEMREQLESRYDLEHLEEHVLGSQRSRQLVADALKVGRVRHWDFDPEPEHGYVRGDFWSAFRFGKIPAAD
;
A
#
# COMPACT_ATOMS: atom_id res chain seq x y z
N THR A 1 -1.01 -14.04 -3.91
CA THR A 1 -2.13 -13.85 -4.86
C THR A 1 -2.21 -12.39 -5.23
N SER A 2 -2.15 -12.05 -6.51
CA SER A 2 -2.22 -10.65 -6.95
C SER A 2 -3.62 -10.07 -6.72
N MET A 3 -3.78 -8.76 -6.50
CA MET A 3 -5.10 -8.12 -6.42
C MET A 3 -5.97 -8.41 -7.65
N LEU A 4 -5.34 -8.54 -8.83
CA LEU A 4 -6.03 -8.91 -10.06
C LEU A 4 -6.58 -10.35 -10.01
N GLU A 5 -5.86 -11.24 -9.35
CA GLU A 5 -6.23 -12.65 -9.20
C GLU A 5 -7.37 -12.81 -8.18
N SER A 6 -7.30 -12.10 -7.06
CA SER A 6 -8.42 -12.02 -6.09
C SER A 6 -9.69 -11.47 -6.75
N ALA A 7 -9.57 -10.38 -7.52
CA ALA A 7 -10.71 -9.80 -8.25
C ALA A 7 -11.32 -10.76 -9.28
N ARG A 8 -10.51 -11.60 -9.94
CA ARG A 8 -11.00 -12.61 -10.89
C ARG A 8 -11.77 -13.72 -10.19
N ARG A 9 -11.28 -14.21 -9.06
CA ARG A 9 -11.92 -15.30 -8.30
C ARG A 9 -13.25 -14.86 -7.69
N GLU A 10 -13.34 -13.60 -7.26
CA GLU A 10 -14.61 -13.00 -6.81
C GLU A 10 -15.62 -12.84 -7.95
N ALA A 11 -15.19 -12.34 -9.12
CA ALA A 11 -16.06 -12.25 -10.28
C ALA A 11 -16.58 -13.63 -10.75
N ALA A 12 -15.83 -14.70 -10.46
CA ALA A 12 -16.23 -16.09 -10.71
C ALA A 12 -17.11 -16.70 -9.60
N GLY A 13 -17.29 -16.01 -8.46
CA GLY A 13 -18.05 -16.51 -7.31
C GLY A 13 -17.36 -17.63 -6.53
N GLU A 14 -16.04 -17.79 -6.68
CA GLU A 14 -15.26 -18.83 -5.99
C GLU A 14 -14.87 -18.45 -4.55
N VAL A 15 -14.88 -17.15 -4.25
CA VAL A 15 -14.57 -16.54 -2.94
C VAL A 15 -15.43 -15.31 -2.77
N GLY A 16 -15.91 -15.09 -1.54
CA GLY A 16 -16.62 -13.88 -1.15
C GLY A 16 -15.66 -12.76 -0.72
N PRO A 17 -16.14 -11.50 -0.62
CA PRO A 17 -15.38 -10.39 -0.05
C PRO A 17 -14.80 -10.70 1.35
N GLU A 18 -15.55 -11.46 2.15
CA GLU A 18 -15.18 -11.92 3.49
C GLU A 18 -14.02 -12.94 3.51
N ASP A 19 -13.79 -13.65 2.41
CA ASP A 19 -12.71 -14.65 2.27
C ASP A 19 -11.39 -14.02 1.78
N ARG A 20 -11.36 -12.70 1.58
CA ARG A 20 -10.21 -12.02 0.99
C ARG A 20 -9.15 -11.72 2.05
N ASP A 21 -7.98 -12.30 1.88
CA ASP A 21 -6.78 -11.83 2.55
C ASP A 21 -6.32 -10.48 1.99
N VAL A 22 -6.16 -9.49 2.88
CA VAL A 22 -5.53 -8.22 2.55
C VAL A 22 -4.17 -8.15 3.21
N VAL A 23 -3.13 -7.99 2.39
CA VAL A 23 -1.76 -7.78 2.88
C VAL A 23 -1.38 -6.32 2.69
N ILE A 24 -0.77 -5.73 3.72
CA ILE A 24 -0.26 -4.37 3.74
C ILE A 24 1.23 -4.43 4.08
N GLU A 25 2.05 -3.78 3.27
CA GLU A 25 3.50 -3.69 3.42
C GLU A 25 3.88 -2.25 3.77
N TYR A 26 4.78 -2.07 4.73
CA TYR A 26 5.29 -0.75 5.10
C TYR A 26 6.78 -0.78 5.44
N PHE A 27 7.59 -0.25 4.51
CA PHE A 27 9.07 -0.31 4.55
C PHE A 27 9.70 1.10 4.46
N ALA A 28 9.00 2.10 4.98
CA ALA A 28 9.36 3.51 4.87
C ALA A 28 9.76 4.09 6.24
N GLU A 29 9.66 5.40 6.42
CA GLU A 29 9.96 6.09 7.67
C GLU A 29 9.05 5.69 8.84
N GLY A 30 9.52 5.82 10.08
CA GLY A 30 8.69 5.52 11.27
C GLY A 30 8.67 4.05 11.68
N THR A 31 9.21 3.13 10.87
CA THR A 31 9.56 1.77 11.28
C THR A 31 11.07 1.56 11.17
N TYR A 32 11.64 0.75 12.08
CA TYR A 32 13.06 0.41 12.02
C TYR A 32 13.35 -0.75 11.06
N ARG A 33 12.35 -1.60 10.81
CA ARG A 33 12.45 -2.80 9.97
C ARG A 33 11.21 -2.97 9.11
N PRO A 34 11.24 -3.84 8.08
CA PRO A 34 10.08 -4.13 7.27
C PRO A 34 8.87 -4.57 8.11
N GLN A 35 7.76 -3.84 8.01
CA GLN A 35 6.50 -4.21 8.64
C GLN A 35 5.56 -4.82 7.60
N VAL A 36 4.92 -5.93 7.96
CA VAL A 36 3.84 -6.54 7.19
C VAL A 36 2.62 -6.74 8.06
N THR A 37 1.44 -6.51 7.48
CA THR A 37 0.14 -6.72 8.12
C THR A 37 -0.71 -7.61 7.25
N LEU A 38 -1.38 -8.59 7.86
CA LEU A 38 -2.38 -9.45 7.23
C LEU A 38 -3.74 -9.21 7.88
N VAL A 39 -4.75 -8.92 7.07
CA VAL A 39 -6.16 -8.92 7.48
C VAL A 39 -6.84 -10.11 6.83
N CYS A 40 -7.46 -10.97 7.64
CA CYS A 40 -8.19 -12.17 7.22
C CYS A 40 -9.51 -12.24 7.99
N GLY A 41 -10.64 -12.10 7.30
CA GLY A 41 -11.93 -11.89 7.95
C GLY A 41 -11.88 -10.69 8.90
N ASP A 42 -12.27 -10.92 10.16
CA ASP A 42 -12.27 -9.91 11.21
C ASP A 42 -10.93 -9.77 11.94
N LEU A 43 -9.93 -10.60 11.62
CA LEU A 43 -8.64 -10.59 12.32
C LEU A 43 -7.60 -9.77 11.56
N LYS A 44 -6.85 -8.95 12.29
CA LYS A 44 -5.72 -8.17 11.77
C LYS A 44 -4.45 -8.46 12.56
N LEU A 45 -3.44 -9.01 11.89
CA LEU A 45 -2.13 -9.33 12.43
C LEU A 45 -1.07 -8.39 11.85
N THR A 46 -0.32 -7.69 12.69
CA THR A 46 0.85 -6.88 12.28
C THR A 46 2.13 -7.44 12.89
N ILE A 47 3.15 -7.60 12.05
CA ILE A 47 4.48 -8.06 12.43
C ILE A 47 5.53 -7.07 11.90
N CYS A 48 6.38 -6.58 12.80
CA CYS A 48 7.63 -5.91 12.47
C CYS A 48 8.74 -6.53 13.34
N PRO A 49 9.86 -7.02 12.77
CA PRO A 49 10.87 -7.69 13.57
C PRO A 49 11.47 -6.76 14.65
N GLY A 50 11.43 -7.21 15.90
CA GLY A 50 11.89 -6.44 17.07
C GLY A 50 10.81 -5.63 17.78
N ASP A 51 9.63 -5.46 17.17
CA ASP A 51 8.47 -4.86 17.82
C ASP A 51 7.53 -5.95 18.37
N PRO A 52 6.66 -5.61 19.35
CA PRO A 52 5.61 -6.53 19.79
C PRO A 52 4.70 -6.92 18.63
N VAL A 53 4.29 -8.19 18.63
CA VAL A 53 3.26 -8.69 17.71
C VAL A 53 1.93 -8.06 18.09
N LEU A 54 1.19 -7.55 17.10
CA LEU A 54 -0.13 -6.98 17.32
C LEU A 54 -1.18 -7.83 16.61
N LEU A 55 -2.17 -8.31 17.36
CA LEU A 55 -3.33 -9.03 16.83
C LEU A 55 -4.60 -8.34 17.33
N PHE A 56 -5.52 -8.02 16.43
CA PHE A 56 -6.80 -7.41 16.75
C PHE A 56 -7.95 -8.19 16.13
N ASP A 57 -9.08 -8.18 16.83
CA ASP A 57 -10.36 -8.72 16.38
C ASP A 57 -11.30 -7.55 16.11
N LEU A 58 -11.42 -7.17 14.85
CA LEU A 58 -12.09 -5.98 14.37
C LEU A 58 -13.62 -6.08 14.50
N ALA A 59 -14.18 -7.28 14.64
CA ALA A 59 -15.62 -7.45 14.86
C ALA A 59 -16.05 -6.96 16.25
N VAL A 60 -15.19 -7.15 17.25
CA VAL A 60 -15.49 -6.79 18.65
C VAL A 60 -14.70 -5.56 19.13
N ASP A 61 -13.58 -5.24 18.49
CA ASP A 61 -12.69 -4.12 18.80
C ASP A 61 -12.30 -3.36 17.53
N PRO A 62 -13.25 -2.63 16.89
CA PRO A 62 -13.01 -1.93 15.63
C PRO A 62 -12.00 -0.78 15.74
N ASP A 63 -11.74 -0.29 16.96
CA ASP A 63 -10.79 0.78 17.25
C ASP A 63 -9.39 0.26 17.62
N GLU A 64 -9.17 -1.06 17.59
CA GLU A 64 -7.88 -1.72 17.83
C GLU A 64 -7.24 -1.36 19.19
N LEU A 65 -8.06 -1.26 20.23
CA LEU A 65 -7.61 -0.80 21.56
C LEU A 65 -6.99 -1.92 22.40
N VAL A 66 -7.29 -3.18 22.10
CA VAL A 66 -6.87 -4.34 22.90
C VAL A 66 -6.09 -5.33 22.05
N ASN A 67 -4.77 -5.38 22.26
CA ASN A 67 -3.92 -6.38 21.62
C ASN A 67 -4.22 -7.80 22.15
N ARG A 68 -4.59 -8.71 21.26
CA ARG A 68 -4.92 -10.13 21.51
C ARG A 68 -3.76 -11.09 21.28
N ALA A 69 -2.57 -10.60 20.97
CA ALA A 69 -1.43 -11.47 20.63
C ALA A 69 -1.04 -12.45 21.76
N GLU A 70 -1.29 -12.09 23.03
CA GLU A 70 -1.03 -12.94 24.20
C GLU A 70 -2.28 -13.65 24.73
N ASP A 71 -3.45 -13.46 24.11
CA ASP A 71 -4.71 -14.05 24.54
C ASP A 71 -4.79 -15.51 24.07
N PRO A 72 -4.89 -16.51 24.99
CA PRO A 72 -4.93 -17.93 24.61
C PRO A 72 -6.10 -18.29 23.71
N ALA A 73 -7.21 -17.53 23.74
CA ALA A 73 -8.35 -17.76 22.86
C ALA A 73 -8.01 -17.54 21.38
N TYR A 74 -7.01 -16.70 21.09
CA TYR A 74 -6.59 -16.34 19.73
C TYR A 74 -5.30 -17.05 19.28
N ALA A 75 -4.71 -17.90 20.13
CA ALA A 75 -3.41 -18.52 19.87
C ALA A 75 -3.36 -19.35 18.57
N GLN A 76 -4.43 -20.06 18.24
CA GLN A 76 -4.51 -20.86 17.01
C GLN A 76 -4.58 -19.95 15.77
N SER A 77 -5.45 -18.95 15.78
CA SER A 77 -5.57 -17.98 14.66
C SER A 77 -4.29 -17.19 14.46
N LEU A 78 -3.63 -16.77 15.55
CA LEU A 78 -2.33 -16.10 15.50
C LEU A 78 -1.28 -16.95 14.79
N LYS A 79 -1.21 -18.24 15.16
CA LYS A 79 -0.28 -19.19 14.55
C LYS A 79 -0.54 -19.35 13.06
N GLU A 80 -1.79 -19.57 12.66
CA GLU A 80 -2.18 -19.74 11.25
C GLU A 80 -1.86 -18.49 10.42
N MET A 81 -2.24 -17.31 10.90
CA MET A 81 -1.96 -16.05 10.20
C MET A 81 -0.45 -15.78 10.11
N ARG A 82 0.34 -16.16 11.12
CA ARG A 82 1.80 -16.06 11.09
C ARG A 82 2.40 -16.99 10.05
N GLU A 83 2.02 -18.26 10.04
CA GLU A 83 2.48 -19.23 9.04
C GLU A 83 2.13 -18.77 7.61
N GLN A 84 0.95 -18.17 7.43
CA GLN A 84 0.56 -17.57 6.15
C GLN A 84 1.49 -16.42 5.74
N LEU A 85 1.81 -15.49 6.65
CA LEU A 85 2.74 -14.39 6.36
C LEU A 85 4.15 -14.92 6.06
N GLU A 86 4.66 -15.84 6.88
CA GLU A 86 5.99 -16.45 6.71
C GLU A 86 6.10 -17.26 5.40
N SER A 87 4.99 -17.81 4.89
CA SER A 87 4.98 -18.46 3.58
C SER A 87 5.10 -17.48 2.40
N ARG A 88 4.79 -16.20 2.62
CA ARG A 88 4.78 -15.13 1.60
C ARG A 88 6.00 -14.23 1.69
N TYR A 89 6.55 -14.06 2.90
CA TYR A 89 7.57 -13.06 3.20
C TYR A 89 8.74 -13.65 3.97
N ASP A 90 9.94 -13.45 3.42
CA ASP A 90 11.19 -13.53 4.16
C ASP A 90 11.55 -12.11 4.61
N LEU A 91 11.26 -11.79 5.87
CA LEU A 91 11.45 -10.44 6.42
C LEU A 91 12.93 -10.07 6.58
N GLU A 92 13.81 -11.06 6.80
CA GLU A 92 15.26 -10.82 6.89
C GLU A 92 15.80 -10.46 5.50
N HIS A 93 15.43 -11.23 4.49
CA HIS A 93 15.82 -10.93 3.11
C HIS A 93 15.25 -9.59 2.62
N LEU A 94 14.00 -9.26 2.99
CA LEU A 94 13.41 -7.96 2.70
C LEU A 94 14.17 -6.81 3.36
N GLU A 95 14.61 -6.97 4.61
CA GLU A 95 15.40 -5.96 5.31
C GLU A 95 16.70 -5.67 4.57
N GLU A 96 17.43 -6.71 4.14
CA GLU A 96 18.64 -6.55 3.35
C GLU A 96 18.39 -5.79 2.04
N HIS A 97 17.30 -6.13 1.34
CA HIS A 97 16.95 -5.49 0.08
C HIS A 97 16.56 -4.01 0.28
N VAL A 98 15.75 -3.69 1.29
CA VAL A 98 15.35 -2.32 1.63
C VAL A 98 16.59 -1.49 1.98
N LEU A 99 17.48 -1.99 2.84
CA LEU A 99 18.72 -1.31 3.21
C LEU A 99 19.66 -1.14 2.01
N GLY A 100 19.72 -2.12 1.11
CA GLY A 100 20.43 -2.01 -0.18
C GLY A 100 19.91 -0.88 -1.06
N SER A 101 18.59 -0.78 -1.21
CA SER A 101 17.91 0.28 -1.96
C SER A 101 18.13 1.66 -1.33
N GLN A 102 18.03 1.78 -0.01
CA GLN A 102 18.30 3.02 0.72
C GLN A 102 19.73 3.51 0.51
N ARG A 103 20.74 2.65 0.71
CA ARG A 103 22.16 3.00 0.49
C ARG A 103 22.44 3.44 -0.94
N SER A 104 21.87 2.73 -1.91
CA SER A 104 22.04 3.05 -3.34
C SER A 104 21.44 4.42 -3.67
N ARG A 105 20.21 4.69 -3.20
CA ARG A 105 19.55 6.00 -3.41
C ARG A 105 20.27 7.13 -2.68
N GLN A 106 20.80 6.90 -1.48
CA GLN A 106 21.57 7.90 -0.75
C GLN A 106 22.81 8.34 -1.53
N LEU A 107 23.58 7.38 -2.07
CA LEU A 107 24.75 7.66 -2.90
C LEU A 107 24.38 8.51 -4.13
N VAL A 108 23.35 8.10 -4.87
CA VAL A 108 22.89 8.82 -6.07
C VAL A 108 22.36 10.21 -5.70
N ALA A 109 21.56 10.32 -4.64
CA ALA A 109 21.01 11.59 -4.16
C ALA A 109 22.12 12.58 -3.77
N ASP A 110 23.20 12.11 -3.14
CA ASP A 110 24.33 12.97 -2.79
C ASP A 110 25.12 13.42 -4.02
N ALA A 111 25.30 12.54 -5.02
CA ALA A 111 25.91 12.92 -6.30
C ALA A 111 25.08 13.95 -7.08
N LEU A 112 23.75 13.81 -7.11
CA LEU A 112 22.84 14.71 -7.83
C LEU A 112 22.76 16.13 -7.23
N LYS A 113 23.22 16.33 -5.99
CA LYS A 113 23.33 17.67 -5.37
C LYS A 113 24.51 18.48 -5.90
N VAL A 114 25.46 17.85 -6.59
CA VAL A 114 26.67 18.50 -7.09
C VAL A 114 26.52 18.90 -8.56
N GLY A 115 26.82 20.16 -8.88
CA GLY A 115 26.80 20.65 -10.26
C GLY A 115 25.44 21.18 -10.70
N ARG A 116 24.95 20.75 -11.87
CA ARG A 116 23.70 21.23 -12.45
C ARG A 116 22.55 20.29 -12.14
N VAL A 117 21.58 20.79 -11.39
CA VAL A 117 20.34 20.06 -11.06
C VAL A 117 19.52 19.79 -12.34
N ARG A 118 19.01 18.57 -12.45
CA ARG A 118 17.99 18.19 -13.43
C ARG A 118 16.75 17.72 -12.69
N HIS A 119 15.65 18.44 -12.88
CA HIS A 119 14.36 18.11 -12.28
C HIS A 119 13.74 16.89 -12.97
N TRP A 120 13.06 16.06 -12.19
CA TRP A 120 12.25 14.93 -12.68
C TRP A 120 10.75 15.19 -12.52
N ASP A 121 10.39 16.37 -12.01
CA ASP A 121 9.01 16.80 -11.93
C ASP A 121 8.39 16.72 -13.33
N PHE A 122 7.23 16.09 -13.43
CA PHE A 122 6.46 16.07 -14.66
C PHE A 122 6.01 17.49 -14.97
N ASP A 123 6.54 18.05 -16.06
CA ASP A 123 6.13 19.36 -16.60
C ASP A 123 5.19 19.11 -17.78
N PRO A 124 3.86 19.16 -17.57
CA PRO A 124 2.93 18.95 -18.67
C PRO A 124 3.03 20.11 -19.65
N GLU A 125 3.45 19.83 -20.89
CA GLU A 125 3.29 20.78 -21.97
C GLU A 125 1.80 21.04 -22.20
N PRO A 126 1.31 22.29 -22.07
CA PRO A 126 -0.08 22.57 -22.37
C PRO A 126 -0.28 22.50 -23.89
N GLU A 127 -0.67 21.32 -24.39
CA GLU A 127 -0.89 21.08 -25.82
C GLU A 127 -1.98 22.02 -26.40
N HIS A 128 -2.96 22.44 -25.59
CA HIS A 128 -4.12 23.21 -26.06
C HIS A 128 -4.66 24.21 -25.02
N GLY A 129 -3.93 25.29 -24.76
CA GLY A 129 -4.48 26.44 -24.03
C GLY A 129 -5.55 27.16 -24.86
N TYR A 130 -6.82 27.04 -24.45
CA TYR A 130 -8.02 27.76 -24.93
C TYR A 130 -8.01 28.16 -26.42
N VAL A 131 -8.61 29.31 -26.76
CA VAL A 131 -8.85 29.75 -28.13
C VAL A 131 -7.54 29.86 -28.90
N ARG A 132 -7.41 29.05 -29.94
CA ARG A 132 -6.47 29.23 -31.04
C ARG A 132 -7.31 29.58 -32.29
N GLY A 133 -7.16 30.79 -32.84
CA GLY A 133 -7.99 31.30 -33.95
C GLY A 133 -9.12 32.25 -33.51
N ASP A 134 -10.22 32.33 -34.28
CA ASP A 134 -11.36 33.23 -33.98
C ASP A 134 -12.05 32.86 -32.66
N PHE A 135 -11.98 33.80 -31.72
CA PHE A 135 -12.53 33.71 -30.37
C PHE A 135 -14.04 33.42 -30.34
N TRP A 136 -14.82 34.00 -31.25
CA TRP A 136 -16.27 33.86 -31.22
C TRP A 136 -16.74 32.48 -31.69
N SER A 137 -16.01 31.86 -32.61
CA SER A 137 -16.32 30.52 -33.11
C SER A 137 -16.07 29.43 -32.07
N ALA A 138 -15.06 29.59 -31.21
CA ALA A 138 -14.71 28.63 -30.17
C ALA A 138 -15.78 28.52 -29.05
N PHE A 139 -16.53 29.60 -28.80
CA PHE A 139 -17.62 29.63 -27.79
C PHE A 139 -18.77 28.65 -28.09
N ARG A 140 -18.85 28.13 -29.32
CA ARG A 140 -19.81 27.08 -29.68
C ARG A 140 -19.49 25.72 -29.06
N PHE A 141 -18.22 25.45 -28.76
CA PHE A 141 -17.76 24.15 -28.26
C PHE A 141 -17.51 24.12 -26.74
N GLY A 142 -17.31 25.29 -26.12
CA GLY A 142 -17.01 25.43 -24.69
C GLY A 142 -18.24 25.69 -23.81
N LYS A 143 -19.36 25.00 -24.01
CA LYS A 143 -20.54 25.13 -23.14
C LYS A 143 -20.58 23.98 -22.13
N ILE A 144 -20.52 24.31 -20.84
CA ILE A 144 -20.90 23.38 -19.78
C ILE A 144 -22.44 23.35 -19.76
N PRO A 145 -23.10 22.19 -19.88
CA PRO A 145 -24.56 22.10 -19.76
C PRO A 145 -24.99 22.68 -18.41
N ALA A 146 -26.09 23.44 -18.39
CA ALA A 146 -26.69 23.81 -17.12
C ALA A 146 -27.11 22.53 -16.40
N ALA A 147 -26.81 22.43 -15.10
CA ALA A 147 -27.33 21.36 -14.28
C ALA A 147 -28.85 21.57 -14.11
N ASP A 148 -29.63 20.52 -14.40
CA ASP A 148 -31.07 20.46 -14.16
C ASP A 148 -31.40 20.41 -12.66
#